data_AF-A0A3M1FEJ9-F1
#
_entry.id   AF-A0A3M1FEJ9-F1
#
_cell.length_a   1.000
_cell.length_b   1.000
_cell.length_c   1.000
_cell.angle_alpha   90.00
_cell.angle_beta   90.00
_cell.angle_gamma   90.00
#
_symmetry.space_group_name_H-M   'P 1'
#
loop_
_entity.id
_entity.type
_entity.pdbx_description
1 polymer ?
#
loop_
_entity_poly.entity_id
_entity_poly.type
_entity_poly.pdbx_seq_one_letter_code
_entity_poly.pdbx_strand_id
1 'polypeptide(L)'
;MDFKSPLSNLSEVLLQIQESANLYRETLRKNESATRAVLIDPILRALGWDTANTNMVEVEKTMDSVRADYALYDSNAIPRIIVEAKALGTNLQQKKLIMSLVTYAFSFGLSDVFLTDGMIWQHFDNF
;
A
#
# COMPACT_ATOMS: atom_id res chain seq x y z
N MET A 1 16.09 -5.08 28.02
CA MET A 1 15.34 -4.56 26.86
C MET A 1 15.34 -5.68 25.83
N ASP A 2 14.19 -6.26 25.55
CA ASP A 2 14.07 -7.24 24.47
C ASP A 2 14.05 -6.49 23.15
N PHE A 3 15.22 -6.38 22.52
CA PHE A 3 15.32 -5.85 21.17
C PHE A 3 14.68 -6.87 20.22
N LYS A 4 13.39 -6.67 19.90
CA LYS A 4 12.77 -7.39 18.80
C LYS A 4 13.44 -6.94 17.50
N SER A 5 14.06 -7.89 16.81
CA SER A 5 14.62 -7.65 15.48
C SER A 5 13.54 -7.11 14.54
N PRO A 6 13.79 -6.04 13.78
CA PRO A 6 12.85 -5.54 12.77
C PRO A 6 12.41 -6.63 11.78
N LEU A 7 13.32 -7.55 11.44
CA LEU A 7 13.01 -8.68 10.56
C LEU A 7 12.11 -9.73 11.21
N SER A 8 12.26 -9.96 12.52
CA SER A 8 11.34 -10.85 13.27
C SER A 8 9.95 -10.26 13.30
N ASN A 9 9.84 -8.97 13.59
CA ASN A 9 8.56 -8.26 13.60
C ASN A 9 7.89 -8.30 12.22
N LEU A 10 8.65 -8.02 11.14
CA LEU A 10 8.11 -8.11 9.78
C LEU A 10 7.65 -9.54 9.45
N SER A 11 8.43 -10.56 9.81
CA SER A 11 8.05 -11.96 9.60
C SER A 11 6.77 -12.35 10.36
N GLU A 12 6.63 -11.93 11.62
CA GLU A 12 5.43 -12.15 12.43
C GLU A 12 4.20 -11.50 11.77
N VAL A 13 4.34 -10.27 11.28
CA VAL A 13 3.27 -9.54 10.58
C VAL A 13 2.89 -10.23 9.28
N LEU A 14 3.85 -10.68 8.47
CA LEU A 14 3.58 -11.37 7.21
C LEU A 14 2.83 -12.70 7.44
N LEU A 15 3.14 -13.44 8.50
CA LEU A 15 2.41 -14.65 8.89
C LEU A 15 0.96 -14.32 9.29
N GLN A 16 0.78 -13.29 10.14
CA GLN A 16 -0.55 -12.82 10.54
C GLN A 16 -1.41 -12.39 9.33
N ILE A 17 -0.80 -11.74 8.34
CA ILE A 17 -1.48 -11.31 7.11
C ILE A 17 -1.93 -12.50 6.29
N GLN A 18 -1.09 -13.53 6.13
CA GLN A 18 -1.47 -14.76 5.42
C GLN A 18 -2.67 -15.45 6.09
N GLU A 19 -2.66 -15.56 7.42
CA GLU A 19 -3.78 -16.11 8.18
C GLU A 19 -5.05 -15.26 8.00
N SER A 20 -4.93 -13.94 8.12
CA SER A 20 -6.04 -13.00 7.98
C SER A 20 -6.65 -13.01 6.58
N ALA A 21 -5.83 -13.09 5.53
CA ALA A 21 -6.28 -13.18 4.15
C ALA A 21 -7.12 -14.42 3.89
N ASN A 22 -6.81 -15.54 4.55
CA ASN A 22 -7.59 -16.77 4.47
C ASN A 22 -8.86 -16.69 5.33
N LEU A 23 -8.75 -16.25 6.58
CA LEU A 23 -9.86 -16.20 7.52
C LEU A 23 -10.96 -15.22 7.08
N TYR A 24 -10.58 -14.06 6.55
CA TYR A 24 -11.51 -12.99 6.18
C TYR A 24 -11.74 -12.88 4.67
N ARG A 25 -11.35 -13.90 3.89
CA ARG A 25 -11.32 -13.89 2.42
C ARG A 25 -12.57 -13.29 1.79
N GLU A 26 -13.76 -13.73 2.20
CA GLU A 26 -15.03 -13.28 1.59
C GLU A 26 -15.32 -11.79 1.80
N THR A 27 -14.91 -11.24 2.94
CA THR A 27 -15.04 -9.81 3.25
C THR A 27 -14.03 -9.01 2.42
N LEU A 28 -12.76 -9.44 2.44
CA LEU A 28 -11.66 -8.70 1.80
C LEU A 28 -11.78 -8.68 0.27
N ARG A 29 -12.36 -9.73 -0.35
CA ARG A 29 -12.62 -9.77 -1.79
C ARG A 29 -13.68 -8.76 -2.26
N LYS A 30 -14.53 -8.27 -1.35
CA LYS A 30 -15.66 -7.38 -1.67
C LYS A 30 -15.45 -5.95 -1.15
N ASN A 31 -14.46 -5.74 -0.29
CA ASN A 31 -14.24 -4.46 0.38
C ASN A 31 -12.76 -4.10 0.37
N GLU A 32 -12.40 -3.19 -0.53
CA GLU A 32 -11.03 -2.67 -0.67
C GLU A 32 -10.56 -1.96 0.61
N SER A 33 -11.40 -1.19 1.29
CA SER A 33 -11.06 -0.56 2.58
C SER A 33 -10.76 -1.59 3.67
N ALA A 34 -11.43 -2.74 3.66
CA ALA A 34 -11.11 -3.84 4.57
C ALA A 34 -9.76 -4.50 4.21
N THR A 35 -9.47 -4.70 2.92
CA THR A 35 -8.15 -5.17 2.47
C THR A 35 -7.04 -4.23 2.94
N ARG A 36 -7.25 -2.92 2.79
CA ARG A 36 -6.35 -1.88 3.24
C ARG A 36 -6.03 -2.00 4.74
N ALA A 37 -7.06 -1.98 5.58
CA ALA A 37 -6.91 -2.03 7.03
C ALA A 37 -6.28 -3.35 7.53
N VAL A 38 -6.66 -4.48 6.93
CA VAL A 38 -6.30 -5.82 7.43
C VAL A 38 -4.99 -6.33 6.85
N LEU A 39 -4.66 -6.01 5.60
CA LEU A 39 -3.51 -6.58 4.91
C LEU A 39 -2.42 -5.55 4.58
N ILE A 40 -2.77 -4.30 4.25
CA ILE A 40 -1.81 -3.30 3.76
C ILE A 40 -1.25 -2.46 4.90
N ASP A 41 -2.11 -1.86 5.72
CA ASP A 41 -1.70 -1.01 6.85
C ASP A 41 -0.73 -1.69 7.82
N PRO A 42 -0.87 -3.01 8.13
CA PRO A 42 0.11 -3.69 8.97
C PRO A 42 1.49 -3.82 8.30
N ILE A 43 1.56 -4.01 6.99
CA ILE A 43 2.83 -4.06 6.24
C ILE A 43 3.51 -2.69 6.29
N LEU A 44 2.76 -1.63 5.97
CA LEU A 44 3.28 -0.26 5.99
C LEU A 44 3.88 0.06 7.36
N ARG A 45 3.13 -0.20 8.45
CA ARG A 45 3.60 0.02 9.82
C ARG A 45 4.80 -0.85 10.19
N ALA A 46 4.82 -2.12 9.78
CA ALA A 46 5.96 -3.01 10.03
C ALA A 46 7.24 -2.56 9.32
N LEU A 47 7.10 -1.88 8.17
CA LEU A 47 8.20 -1.24 7.43
C LEU A 47 8.59 0.14 7.98
N GLY A 48 7.91 0.63 9.02
CA GLY A 48 8.19 1.92 9.66
C GLY A 48 7.35 3.09 9.15
N TRP A 49 6.40 2.85 8.25
CA TRP A 49 5.44 3.87 7.79
C TRP A 49 4.22 3.91 8.71
N ASP A 50 4.16 4.93 9.57
CA ASP A 50 3.02 5.11 10.47
C ASP A 50 1.81 5.69 9.73
N THR A 51 0.79 4.87 9.50
CA THR A 51 -0.46 5.26 8.82
C THR A 51 -1.31 6.23 9.64
N ALA A 52 -1.02 6.42 10.93
CA ALA A 52 -1.67 7.44 11.77
C ALA A 52 -0.94 8.79 11.75
N ASN A 53 0.26 8.86 11.14
CA ASN A 53 1.04 10.09 11.02
C ASN A 53 0.95 10.63 9.59
N THR A 54 0.15 11.68 9.39
CA THR A 54 -0.05 12.29 8.06
C THR A 54 1.19 12.93 7.47
N ASN A 55 2.23 13.21 8.27
CA ASN A 55 3.52 13.68 7.75
C ASN A 55 4.35 12.54 7.14
N MET A 56 4.02 11.28 7.45
CA MET A 56 4.66 10.09 6.87
C MET A 56 3.78 9.44 5.81
N VAL A 57 2.48 9.33 6.07
CA VAL A 57 1.51 8.65 5.20
C VAL A 57 0.24 9.48 5.09
N GLU A 58 -0.05 10.02 3.91
CA GLU A 58 -1.34 10.64 3.62
C GLU A 58 -2.24 9.62 2.93
N VAL A 59 -3.34 9.28 3.60
CA VAL A 59 -4.38 8.35 3.11
C VAL A 59 -5.39 9.12 2.26
N GLU A 60 -5.77 8.55 1.11
CA GLU A 60 -6.72 9.16 0.16
C GLU A 60 -6.25 10.52 -0.40
N LYS A 61 -4.95 10.63 -0.68
CA LYS A 61 -4.34 11.84 -1.23
C LYS A 61 -5.00 12.22 -2.54
N THR A 62 -5.61 13.39 -2.59
CA THR A 62 -6.16 13.96 -3.82
C THR A 62 -5.27 15.11 -4.30
N MET A 63 -4.81 15.05 -5.55
CA MET A 63 -4.18 16.17 -6.26
C MET A 63 -4.90 16.37 -7.58
N ASP A 64 -5.43 17.58 -7.77
CA ASP A 64 -6.31 17.93 -8.89
C ASP A 64 -7.49 16.95 -9.04
N SER A 65 -7.40 16.02 -9.98
CA SER A 65 -8.42 15.02 -10.30
C SER A 65 -7.99 13.58 -10.00
N VAL A 66 -6.78 13.38 -9.47
CA VAL A 66 -6.18 12.05 -9.27
C VAL A 66 -6.08 11.77 -7.77
N ARG A 67 -6.57 10.60 -7.33
CA ARG A 67 -6.68 10.24 -5.90
C ARG A 67 -5.97 8.94 -5.58
N ALA A 68 -4.79 9.03 -4.97
CA ALA A 68 -4.02 7.88 -4.51
C ALA A 68 -4.54 7.36 -3.17
N ASP A 69 -4.51 6.04 -2.97
CA ASP A 69 -4.91 5.43 -1.69
C ASP A 69 -3.95 5.76 -0.54
N TYR A 70 -2.65 5.74 -0.83
CA TYR A 70 -1.59 6.15 0.09
C TYR A 70 -0.50 6.93 -0.65
N ALA A 71 -0.10 8.05 -0.08
CA ALA A 71 1.13 8.77 -0.42
C ALA A 71 2.10 8.71 0.76
N LEU A 72 3.29 8.18 0.54
CA LEU A 72 4.35 8.03 1.56
C LEU A 72 5.41 9.12 1.36
N TYR A 73 5.72 9.84 2.43
CA TYR A 73 6.55 11.05 2.41
C TYR A 73 7.92 10.82 3.02
N ASP A 74 8.96 11.37 2.39
CA ASP A 74 10.27 11.42 3.06
C ASP A 74 10.30 12.46 4.19
N SER A 75 11.44 12.55 4.88
CA SER A 75 11.64 13.50 5.99
C SER A 75 11.55 14.97 5.57
N ASN A 76 11.57 15.28 4.27
CA ASN A 76 11.43 16.63 3.74
C ASN A 76 9.99 16.93 3.30
N ALA A 77 9.02 16.07 3.65
CA ALA A 77 7.62 16.16 3.24
C ALA A 77 7.43 16.11 1.71
N ILE A 78 8.33 15.41 1.00
CA ILE A 78 8.18 15.14 -0.43
C ILE A 78 7.57 13.75 -0.58
N PRO A 79 6.45 13.60 -1.32
CA PRO A 79 5.92 12.27 -1.62
C PRO A 79 6.97 11.49 -2.41
N ARG A 80 7.25 10.25 -2.03
CA ARG A 80 8.23 9.38 -2.71
C ARG A 80 7.59 8.14 -3.31
N ILE A 81 6.56 7.62 -2.64
CA ILE A 81 5.92 6.36 -3.02
C ILE A 81 4.41 6.57 -3.03
N ILE A 82 3.76 6.10 -4.10
CA ILE A 82 2.31 5.90 -4.12
C ILE A 82 2.00 4.43 -3.96
N VAL A 83 1.00 4.11 -3.15
CA VAL A 83 0.42 2.77 -3.10
C VAL A 83 -1.04 2.87 -3.48
N GLU A 84 -1.42 2.14 -4.52
CA GLU A 84 -2.80 1.95 -4.97
C GLU A 84 -3.27 0.57 -4.50
N ALA A 85 -4.34 0.54 -3.71
CA ALA A 85 -4.89 -0.67 -3.14
C ALA A 85 -6.03 -1.21 -3.98
N LYS A 86 -6.24 -2.53 -3.94
CA LYS A 86 -7.39 -3.21 -4.53
C LYS A 86 -7.96 -4.23 -3.57
N ALA A 87 -9.21 -4.60 -3.75
CA ALA A 87 -9.82 -5.70 -3.00
C ALA A 87 -9.03 -7.01 -3.21
N LEU A 88 -9.01 -7.87 -2.19
CA LEU A 88 -8.23 -9.11 -2.21
C LEU A 88 -8.57 -9.97 -3.45
N GLY A 89 -7.56 -10.51 -4.12
CA GLY A 89 -7.73 -11.38 -5.29
C GLY A 89 -8.14 -10.64 -6.57
N THR A 90 -8.05 -9.31 -6.59
CA THR A 90 -8.21 -8.54 -7.82
C THR A 90 -7.09 -8.88 -8.80
N ASN A 91 -7.43 -9.11 -10.07
CA ASN A 91 -6.43 -9.25 -11.13
C ASN A 91 -5.74 -7.90 -11.36
N LEU A 92 -4.48 -7.78 -10.91
CA LEU A 92 -3.71 -6.53 -10.95
C LEU A 92 -3.14 -6.21 -12.34
N GLN A 93 -3.12 -7.19 -13.25
CA GLN A 93 -2.59 -7.05 -14.62
C GLN A 93 -3.59 -6.41 -15.60
N GLN A 94 -4.71 -5.90 -15.09
CA GLN A 94 -5.68 -5.19 -15.89
C GLN A 94 -5.08 -3.91 -16.45
N LYS A 95 -5.05 -3.76 -17.78
CA LYS A 95 -4.51 -2.57 -18.47
C LYS A 95 -5.04 -1.26 -17.90
N LYS A 96 -6.32 -1.20 -17.53
CA LYS A 96 -6.95 -0.01 -16.94
C LYS A 96 -6.28 0.40 -15.62
N LEU A 97 -5.95 -0.58 -14.75
CA LEU A 97 -5.27 -0.31 -13.49
C LEU A 97 -3.87 0.24 -13.74
N ILE A 98 -3.10 -0.44 -14.60
CA ILE A 98 -1.74 -0.03 -14.96
C ILE A 98 -1.72 1.39 -15.56
N MET A 99 -2.65 1.72 -16.46
CA MET A 99 -2.74 3.07 -17.04
C MET A 99 -3.05 4.15 -15.99
N SER A 100 -3.82 3.80 -14.95
CA SER A 100 -4.06 4.71 -13.81
C SER A 100 -2.77 4.99 -13.05
N LEU A 101 -1.94 3.96 -12.80
CA LEU A 101 -0.63 4.09 -12.13
C LEU A 101 0.33 4.98 -12.92
N VAL A 102 0.36 4.81 -14.25
CA VAL A 102 1.16 5.67 -15.14
C VAL A 102 0.74 7.14 -14.98
N THR A 103 -0.56 7.40 -14.89
CA THR A 103 -1.08 8.76 -14.68
C THR A 103 -0.61 9.33 -13.33
N TYR A 104 -0.64 8.51 -12.26
CA TYR A 104 -0.08 8.92 -10.96
C TYR A 104 1.42 9.26 -11.06
N ALA A 105 2.23 8.39 -11.67
CA ALA A 105 3.67 8.62 -11.79
C ALA A 105 3.97 9.97 -12.47
N PHE A 106 3.30 10.26 -13.59
CA PHE A 106 3.46 11.53 -14.30
C PHE A 106 2.93 12.74 -13.53
N SER A 107 1.75 12.65 -12.93
CA SER A 107 1.12 13.77 -12.21
C SER A 107 1.87 14.15 -10.94
N PHE A 108 2.48 13.19 -10.25
CA PHE A 108 3.18 13.43 -8.98
C PHE A 108 4.71 13.54 -9.17
N GLY A 109 5.23 13.32 -10.38
CA GLY A 109 6.68 13.31 -10.64
C GLY A 109 7.41 12.20 -9.88
N LEU A 110 6.75 11.05 -9.69
CA LEU A 110 7.22 9.98 -8.83
C LEU A 110 7.82 8.83 -9.62
N SER A 111 8.90 8.29 -9.08
CA SER A 111 9.58 7.12 -9.63
C SER A 111 8.97 5.81 -9.14
N ASP A 112 8.27 5.80 -8.00
CA ASP A 112 7.89 4.56 -7.33
C ASP A 112 6.39 4.48 -7.08
N VAL A 113 5.73 3.56 -7.78
CA VAL A 113 4.29 3.31 -7.63
C VAL A 113 4.06 1.82 -7.38
N PHE A 114 3.26 1.50 -6.38
CA PHE A 114 2.86 0.14 -6.05
C PHE A 114 1.38 -0.07 -6.30
N LEU A 115 1.04 -1.22 -6.89
CA LEU A 115 -0.33 -1.72 -6.96
C LEU A 115 -0.42 -3.03 -6.19
N THR A 116 -1.37 -3.12 -5.27
CA THR A 116 -1.46 -4.28 -4.38
C THR A 116 -2.89 -4.63 -3.99
N ASP A 117 -3.12 -5.92 -3.73
CA ASP A 117 -4.33 -6.44 -3.06
C ASP A 117 -4.04 -6.91 -1.62
N GLY A 118 -2.90 -6.49 -1.06
CA GLY A 118 -2.38 -6.90 0.24
C GLY A 118 -1.53 -8.17 0.21
N MET A 119 -1.79 -9.09 -0.74
CA MET A 119 -1.04 -10.36 -0.86
C MET A 119 0.01 -10.30 -1.96
N ILE A 120 -0.33 -9.66 -3.08
CA ILE A 120 0.56 -9.42 -4.21
C ILE A 120 0.90 -7.94 -4.23
N TRP A 121 2.18 -7.63 -4.36
CA TRP A 121 2.69 -6.26 -4.50
C TRP A 121 3.42 -6.15 -5.84
N GLN A 122 2.90 -5.30 -6.72
CA GLN A 122 3.55 -4.98 -7.98
C GLN A 122 4.20 -3.61 -7.86
N HIS A 123 5.51 -3.56 -8.04
CA HIS A 123 6.27 -2.34 -8.09
C HIS A 123 6.43 -1.92 -9.55
N PHE A 124 6.08 -0.67 -9.83
CA PHE A 124 6.33 -0.01 -11.09
C PHE A 124 7.31 1.11 -10.82
N ASP A 125 8.46 1.03 -11.47
CA ASP A 125 9.52 2.02 -11.39
C ASP A 125 9.89 2.57 -12.78
N ASN A 126 10.62 3.70 -12.78
CA ASN A 126 11.24 4.27 -13.98
C ASN A 126 10.27 4.53 -15.15
N PHE A 127 9.18 5.27 -14.88
CA PHE A 127 8.22 5.73 -15.90
C PHE A 127 8.80 6.74 -16.90
#